data_AF-A0A4V2AWJ8-F1
#
_entry.id   AF-A0A4V2AWJ8-F1
#
_cell.length_a   1.000
_cell.length_b   1.000
_cell.length_c   1.000
_cell.angle_alpha   90.00
_cell.angle_beta   90.00
_cell.angle_gamma   90.00
#
_symmetry.space_group_name_H-M   'P 1'
#
loop_
_entity.id
_entity.type
_entity.pdbx_description
1 polymer ?
#
loop_
_entity_poly.entity_id
_entity_poly.type
_entity_poly.pdbx_seq_one_letter_code
_entity_poly.pdbx_strand_id
1 'polypeptide(L)'
;MKYLTLNLNDNVRLEVDNSWNGKETVWYNGEVVSEQKTFWGGTHKFEKMEDGEMARYEVRVSIKAMMRVGIDIYRNDKVVLLN
;
A
#
# COMPACT_ATOMS: atom_id res chain seq x y z
N MET A 1 -5.73 -9.42 -7.12
CA MET A 1 -6.24 -8.52 -8.18
C MET A 1 -5.73 -7.12 -7.88
N LYS A 2 -5.17 -6.43 -8.89
CA LYS A 2 -4.56 -5.11 -8.67
C LYS A 2 -5.67 -4.10 -8.37
N TYR A 3 -5.72 -3.59 -7.14
CA TYR A 3 -6.77 -2.68 -6.68
C TYR A 3 -6.36 -1.22 -6.78
N LEU A 4 -5.07 -0.93 -6.63
CA LEU A 4 -4.56 0.43 -6.70
C LEU A 4 -3.20 0.47 -7.41
N THR A 5 -3.04 1.50 -8.23
CA THR A 5 -1.74 1.97 -8.68
C THR A 5 -1.72 3.47 -8.46
N LEU A 6 -0.75 3.93 -7.69
CA LEU A 6 -0.59 5.33 -7.32
C LEU A 6 0.81 5.77 -7.68
N ASN A 7 0.91 6.74 -8.59
CA ASN A 7 2.16 7.44 -8.86
C ASN A 7 2.21 8.68 -7.96
N LEU A 8 3.11 8.71 -7.00
CA LEU A 8 3.29 9.84 -6.07
C LEU A 8 4.04 10.99 -6.74
N ASN A 9 4.99 10.64 -7.60
CA ASN A 9 5.75 11.52 -8.46
C ASN A 9 6.32 10.67 -9.62
N ASP A 10 7.19 11.25 -10.46
CA ASP A 10 7.79 10.55 -11.60
C ASP A 10 8.70 9.36 -11.19
N ASN A 11 9.17 9.34 -9.95
CA ASN A 11 10.14 8.37 -9.44
C ASN A 11 9.53 7.34 -8.49
N VAL A 12 8.28 7.50 -8.07
CA VAL A 12 7.66 6.67 -7.03
C VAL A 12 6.29 6.21 -7.46
N ARG A 13 6.20 4.89 -7.67
CA ARG A 13 4.99 4.15 -7.98
C ARG A 13 4.71 3.11 -6.91
N LEU A 14 3.56 3.25 -6.27
CA LEU A 14 3.01 2.27 -5.35
C LEU A 14 1.92 1.45 -6.03
N GLU A 15 1.93 0.15 -5.78
CA GLU A 15 0.88 -0.75 -6.25
C GLU A 15 0.40 -1.59 -5.09
N VAL A 16 -0.91 -1.80 -5.01
CA VAL A 16 -1.54 -2.61 -3.97
C VAL A 16 -2.46 -3.63 -4.63
N ASP A 17 -2.21 -4.89 -4.32
CA ASP A 17 -3.03 -6.03 -4.71
C ASP A 17 -3.65 -6.62 -3.45
N ASN A 18 -4.91 -7.00 -3.59
CA ASN A 18 -5.60 -7.87 -2.66
C ASN A 18 -6.14 -9.04 -3.47
N SER A 19 -5.80 -10.24 -3.07
CA SER A 19 -6.30 -11.46 -3.68
C SER A 19 -7.57 -11.89 -2.96
N TRP A 20 -8.49 -12.56 -3.64
CA TRP A 20 -9.71 -13.09 -3.02
C TRP A 20 -9.39 -13.86 -1.73
N ASN A 21 -8.31 -14.66 -1.74
CA ASN A 21 -7.88 -15.44 -0.58
C ASN A 21 -7.28 -14.62 0.58
N GLY A 22 -7.40 -13.29 0.56
CA GLY A 22 -6.90 -12.38 1.58
C GLY A 22 -5.41 -12.06 1.48
N LYS A 23 -4.74 -12.46 0.40
CA LYS A 23 -3.33 -12.12 0.19
C LYS A 23 -3.20 -10.67 -0.26
N GLU A 24 -2.55 -9.86 0.56
CA GLU A 24 -2.25 -8.46 0.32
C GLU A 24 -0.78 -8.31 -0.04
N THR A 25 -0.51 -7.63 -1.14
CA THR A 25 0.86 -7.38 -1.58
C THR A 25 1.01 -5.91 -1.96
N VAL A 26 2.10 -5.30 -1.52
CA VAL A 26 2.47 -3.92 -1.81
C VAL A 26 3.76 -3.92 -2.61
N TRP A 27 3.75 -3.22 -3.74
CA TRP A 27 4.93 -2.98 -4.56
C TRP A 27 5.33 -1.51 -4.51
N TYR A 28 6.64 -1.29 -4.52
CA TYR A 28 7.28 0.01 -4.69
C TYR A 28 8.18 -0.06 -5.92
N ASN A 29 7.88 0.72 -6.96
CA ASN A 29 8.63 0.71 -8.23
C ASN A 29 8.82 -0.70 -8.83
N GLY A 30 7.81 -1.56 -8.69
CA GLY A 30 7.84 -2.94 -9.18
C GLY A 30 8.50 -3.96 -8.24
N GLU A 31 9.12 -3.53 -7.14
CA GLU A 31 9.66 -4.42 -6.11
C GLU A 31 8.61 -4.71 -5.03
N VAL A 32 8.45 -5.98 -4.63
CA VAL A 32 7.60 -6.34 -3.49
C VAL A 32 8.24 -5.84 -2.20
N VAL A 33 7.61 -4.88 -1.54
CA VAL A 33 8.10 -4.31 -0.27
C VAL A 33 7.38 -4.88 0.94
N SER A 34 6.18 -5.42 0.75
CA SER A 34 5.43 -6.06 1.83
C SER A 34 4.41 -7.03 1.27
N GLU A 35 4.26 -8.17 1.94
CA GLU A 35 3.26 -9.18 1.61
C GLU A 35 2.68 -9.75 2.90
N GLN A 36 1.36 -9.79 3.00
CA GLN A 36 0.63 -10.30 4.16
C GLN A 36 -0.58 -11.09 3.70
N LYS A 37 -1.10 -11.95 4.58
CA LYS A 37 -2.36 -12.66 4.33
C LYS A 37 -3.31 -12.37 5.47
N THR A 38 -4.35 -11.58 5.20
CA THR A 38 -5.32 -11.15 6.19
C THR A 38 -6.74 -11.37 5.68
N PHE A 39 -7.67 -11.61 6.62
CA PHE A 39 -9.09 -11.80 6.28
C PHE A 39 -9.89 -10.49 6.27
N TRP A 40 -9.40 -9.43 6.92
CA TRP A 40 -10.15 -8.18 7.16
C TRP A 40 -9.41 -6.91 6.73
N GLY A 41 -8.18 -7.04 6.24
CA GLY A 41 -7.30 -5.90 6.03
C GLY A 41 -6.06 -5.94 6.92
N GLY A 42 -4.91 -5.65 6.33
CA GLY A 42 -3.62 -5.54 7.02
C GLY A 42 -3.02 -4.13 6.96
N THR A 43 -2.09 -3.84 7.87
CA THR A 43 -1.24 -2.65 7.77
C THR A 43 0.16 -3.06 7.33
N HIS A 44 0.59 -2.55 6.18
CA HIS A 44 1.92 -2.76 5.63
C HIS A 44 2.79 -1.55 5.92
N LYS A 45 3.89 -1.75 6.65
CA LYS A 45 4.86 -0.71 6.95
C LYS A 45 6.20 -1.06 6.32
N PHE A 46 6.82 -0.11 5.66
CA PHE A 46 8.14 -0.28 5.06
C PHE A 46 8.83 1.08 4.93
N GLU A 47 10.15 1.07 4.75
CA GLU A 47 10.97 2.26 4.59
C GLU A 47 11.72 2.18 3.25
N LYS A 48 11.83 3.31 2.55
CA LYS A 48 12.60 3.43 1.31
C LYS A 48 13.42 4.71 1.34
N MET A 49 14.62 4.64 0.77
CA MET A 49 15.47 5.82 0.61
C MET A 49 15.05 6.58 -0.64
N GLU A 50 14.69 7.84 -0.48
CA GLU A 50 14.29 8.76 -1.55
C GLU A 50 15.12 10.03 -1.43
N ASP A 51 15.83 10.40 -2.49
CA ASP A 51 16.64 11.63 -2.55
C ASP A 51 17.62 11.81 -1.37
N GLY A 52 18.10 10.70 -0.81
CA GLY A 52 19.03 10.68 0.33
C GLY A 52 18.35 10.75 1.71
N GLU A 53 17.03 10.88 1.77
CA GLU A 53 16.24 10.82 3.01
C GLU A 53 15.47 9.50 3.12
N MET A 54 15.25 9.04 4.36
CA MET A 54 14.46 7.83 4.61
C MET A 54 12.97 8.20 4.63
N ALA A 55 12.21 7.69 3.67
CA ALA A 55 10.76 7.80 3.60
C ALA A 55 10.10 6.57 4.25
N ARG A 56 9.24 6.82 5.23
CA ARG A 56 8.42 5.81 5.90
C ARG A 56 7.06 5.72 5.26
N TYR A 57 6.67 4.51 4.87
CA TYR A 57 5.38 4.24 4.27
C TYR A 57 4.52 3.40 5.19
N GLU A 58 3.24 3.74 5.23
CA GLU A 58 2.21 2.94 5.86
C GLU A 58 1.03 2.80 4.90
N VAL A 59 0.79 1.58 4.43
CA VAL A 59 -0.32 1.23 3.56
C VAL A 59 -1.31 0.39 4.37
N ARG A 60 -2.48 0.93 4.63
CA ARG A 60 -3.55 0.25 5.35
C ARG A 60 -4.55 -0.27 4.33
N VAL A 61 -4.72 -1.57 4.31
CA VAL A 61 -5.77 -2.23 3.55
C VAL A 61 -6.88 -2.57 4.53
N SER A 62 -8.13 -2.31 4.15
CA SER A 62 -9.30 -2.62 4.95
C SER A 62 -10.41 -3.20 4.08
N ILE A 63 -11.17 -4.16 4.60
CA ILE A 63 -12.39 -4.63 3.94
C ILE A 63 -13.59 -3.93 4.58
N LYS A 64 -14.23 -3.05 3.82
CA LYS A 64 -15.43 -2.30 4.21
C LYS A 64 -16.70 -3.12 3.92
N ALA A 65 -17.85 -2.59 4.36
CA ALA A 65 -19.15 -3.17 4.06
C ALA A 65 -19.31 -3.43 2.54
N MET A 66 -20.04 -4.49 2.19
CA MET A 66 -20.23 -4.95 0.80
C MET A 66 -18.94 -5.45 0.12
N MET A 67 -17.96 -5.95 0.88
CA MET A 67 -16.68 -6.48 0.38
C MET A 67 -15.85 -5.47 -0.44
N ARG A 68 -16.02 -4.17 -0.19
CA ARG A 68 -15.19 -3.14 -0.83
C ARG A 68 -13.83 -3.07 -0.14
N VAL A 69 -12.75 -3.04 -0.93
CA VAL A 69 -11.39 -2.84 -0.42
C VAL A 69 -11.16 -1.34 -0.29
N GLY A 70 -10.88 -0.89 0.94
CA GLY A 70 -10.39 0.45 1.25
C GLY A 70 -8.88 0.44 1.37
N ILE A 71 -8.22 1.49 0.87
CA ILE A 71 -6.76 1.60 0.87
C ILE A 71 -6.40 3.02 1.29
N ASP A 72 -5.76 3.13 2.46
CA ASP A 72 -5.21 4.38 2.96
C ASP A 72 -3.69 4.32 2.89
N ILE A 73 -3.06 5.38 2.40
CA ILE A 73 -1.61 5.47 2.25
C ILE A 73 -1.12 6.70 3.00
N TYR A 74 -0.09 6.48 3.80
CA TYR A 74 0.64 7.52 4.52
C TYR A 74 2.12 7.46 4.14
N ARG A 75 2.73 8.63 4.03
CA ARG A 75 4.18 8.80 3.84
C ARG A 75 4.69 9.81 4.87
N ASN A 76 5.66 9.42 5.69
CA ASN A 76 6.20 10.24 6.77
C ASN A 76 5.08 10.86 7.64
N ASP A 77 4.14 10.01 8.06
CA ASP A 77 2.95 10.35 8.86
C ASP A 77 1.96 11.33 8.20
N LYS A 78 2.19 11.70 6.92
CA LYS A 78 1.27 12.54 6.14
C LYS A 78 0.37 11.68 5.28
N VAL A 79 -0.89 12.08 5.20
CA VAL A 79 -1.88 11.45 4.31
C VAL A 79 -1.48 11.68 2.86
N VAL A 80 -1.45 10.60 2.11
CA VAL A 80 -1.21 10.58 0.66
C VAL A 80 -2.48 10.21 -0.08
N LEU A 81 -3.19 9.20 0.41
CA LEU A 81 -4.47 8.74 -0.15
C LEU A 81 -5.36 8.22 0.99
N LEU A 82 -6.66 8.52 0.91
CA LEU A 82 -7.70 7.89 1.74
C LEU A 82 -8.81 7.39 0.83
N ASN A 83 -9.24 6.14 0.98
CA ASN A 83 -10.29 5.54 0.13
C ASN A 83 -11.10 4.45 0.83
#